data_AF-A0A6H1ZQ78-F1
#
_entry.id   AF-A0A6H1ZQ78-F1
#
_cell.length_a   1.000
_cell.length_b   1.000
_cell.length_c   1.000
_cell.angle_alpha   90.00
_cell.angle_beta   90.00
_cell.angle_gamma   90.00
#
_symmetry.space_group_name_H-M   'P 1'
#
loop_
_entity.id
_entity.type
_entity.pdbx_description
1 polymer ?
#
loop_
_entity_poly.entity_id
_entity_poly.type
_entity_poly.pdbx_seq_one_letter_code
_entity_poly.pdbx_strand_id
1 'polypeptide(L)' 'MKRAFVLPDIDPKLWREFKAACAHYDISIKATLLKHIENVVNDYRIYNRGYQRTTANKERRVKKND' A
#
# COMPACT_ATOMS: atom_id res chain seq x y z
N MET A 1 15.37 -3.46 -20.32
CA MET A 1 15.05 -4.74 -19.63
C MET A 1 13.86 -4.54 -18.70
N LYS A 2 12.77 -5.29 -18.87
CA LYS A 2 11.63 -5.28 -17.93
C LYS A 2 12.12 -5.90 -16.62
N ARG A 3 12.21 -5.12 -15.55
CA ARG A 3 12.54 -5.63 -14.21
C ARG A 3 11.47 -6.65 -13.83
N ALA A 4 11.84 -7.93 -13.81
CA ALA A 4 11.01 -8.94 -13.19
C ALA A 4 10.81 -8.51 -11.73
N PHE A 5 9.56 -8.45 -11.28
CA PHE A 5 9.24 -8.27 -9.86
C PHE A 5 9.67 -9.55 -9.15
N VAL A 6 10.97 -9.68 -8.87
CA VAL A 6 11.47 -10.71 -7.98
C VAL A 6 11.16 -10.20 -6.58
N LEU A 7 10.22 -10.86 -5.90
CA LEU A 7 9.92 -10.64 -4.50
C LEU A 7 10.85 -11.59 -3.71
N PRO A 8 12.02 -11.12 -3.23
CA PRO A 8 12.89 -11.97 -2.43
C PRO A 8 12.18 -12.38 -1.14
N ASP A 9 12.53 -13.56 -0.62
CA ASP A 9 12.13 -14.06 0.70
C ASP A 9 10.63 -14.33 0.93
N ILE A 10 9.84 -14.52 -0.14
CA ILE A 10 8.48 -15.06 0.01
C ILE A 10 8.55 -16.55 0.36
N ASP A 11 7.79 -16.94 1.39
CA ASP A 11 7.55 -18.34 1.74
C ASP A 11 7.10 -19.15 0.50
N PRO A 12 7.82 -20.23 0.12
CA PRO A 12 7.51 -20.96 -1.11
C PRO A 12 6.12 -21.58 -1.15
N LYS A 13 5.57 -21.98 0.00
CA LYS A 13 4.22 -22.56 0.10
C LYS A 13 3.17 -21.48 -0.15
N LEU A 14 3.31 -20.31 0.50
CA LEU A 14 2.46 -19.15 0.27
C LEU A 14 2.47 -18.71 -1.19
N TRP A 15 3.65 -18.68 -1.83
CA TRP A 15 3.74 -18.33 -3.25
C TRP A 15 2.99 -19.31 -4.15
N ARG A 16 3.05 -20.62 -3.83
CA ARG A 16 2.32 -21.64 -4.58
C ARG A 16 0.81 -21.47 -4.42
N GLU A 17 0.33 -21.27 -3.20
CA GLU A 17 -1.09 -21.06 -2.91
C GLU A 17 -1.62 -19.79 -3.59
N PHE A 18 -0.85 -18.70 -3.54
CA PHE A 18 -1.22 -17.46 -4.21
C PHE A 18 -1.33 -17.61 -5.73
N LYS A 19 -0.39 -18.32 -6.39
CA LYS A 19 -0.47 -18.62 -7.82
C LYS A 19 -1.71 -19.46 -8.15
N ALA A 20 -2.03 -20.47 -7.33
CA ALA A 20 -3.21 -21.31 -7.52
C ALA A 20 -4.51 -20.49 -7.40
N ALA A 21 -4.59 -19.61 -6.40
CA ALA A 21 -5.72 -18.70 -6.25
C ALA A 21 -5.86 -17.76 -7.45
N CYS A 22 -4.76 -17.15 -7.92
CA CYS A 22 -4.81 -16.27 -9.09
C CYS A 22 -5.30 -17.01 -10.35
N ALA A 23 -4.85 -18.25 -10.55
CA ALA A 23 -5.30 -19.07 -11.67
C ALA A 23 -6.78 -19.46 -11.54
N HIS A 24 -7.24 -19.82 -10.33
CA HIS A 24 -8.62 -20.18 -10.09
C HIS A 24 -9.61 -19.04 -10.41
N TYR A 25 -9.25 -17.80 -10.08
CA TYR A 25 -10.07 -16.62 -10.34
C TYR A 25 -9.80 -15.95 -11.70
N ASP A 26 -8.93 -16.52 -12.54
CA ASP A 26 -8.50 -15.94 -13.82
C ASP A 26 -8.01 -14.48 -13.71
N ILE A 27 -7.18 -14.21 -12.69
CA ILE A 27 -6.63 -12.88 -12.42
C ILE A 27 -5.11 -12.85 -12.62
N SER A 28 -4.62 -11.72 -13.11
CA SER A 28 -3.19 -11.50 -13.28
C SER A 28 -2.49 -11.28 -11.94
N ILE A 29 -1.56 -12.18 -11.60
CA ILE A 29 -0.64 -12.05 -10.45
C ILE A 29 -0.04 -10.64 -10.37
N LYS A 30 0.45 -10.11 -11.50
CA LYS A 30 1.06 -8.79 -11.56
C LYS A 30 0.07 -7.68 -11.21
N ALA A 31 -1.15 -7.74 -11.75
CA ALA A 31 -2.17 -6.74 -11.47
C ALA A 31 -2.58 -6.76 -9.99
N THR A 32 -2.73 -7.95 -9.40
CA THR A 32 -3.06 -8.10 -7.97
C THR A 32 -1.98 -7.48 -7.08
N LEU A 33 -0.71 -7.77 -7.33
CA LEU A 33 0.40 -7.18 -6.55
C LEU A 33 0.47 -5.67 -6.71
N LEU A 34 0.35 -5.15 -7.94
CA LEU A 34 0.34 -3.71 -8.18
C LEU A 34 -0.82 -3.03 -7.45
N LYS A 35 -2.01 -3.62 -7.49
CA LYS A 35 -3.18 -3.07 -6.82
C LYS A 35 -3.01 -3.02 -5.31
N HIS A 36 -2.41 -4.06 -4.73
CA HIS A 36 -2.10 -4.08 -3.30
C HIS A 36 -1.10 -2.98 -2.93
N ILE A 37 -0.03 -2.80 -3.71
CA ILE A 37 0.95 -1.72 -3.50
C ILE A 37 0.29 -0.34 -3.58
N GLU A 38 -0.57 -0.11 -4.58
CA GLU A 38 -1.32 1.15 -4.72
C GLU A 38 -2.19 1.44 -3.48
N ASN A 39 -2.90 0.43 -2.98
CA ASN A 39 -3.75 0.57 -1.81
C ASN A 39 -2.92 0.90 -0.57
N VAL A 40 -1.83 0.18 -0.31
CA VAL A 40 -0.92 0.45 0.83
C VAL A 40 -0.37 1.89 0.77
N VAL A 41 0.06 2.35 -0.40
CA VAL A 41 0.55 3.72 -0.59
C VAL A 41 -0.56 4.74 -0.37
N ASN A 42 -1.77 4.46 -0.85
CA ASN A 42 -2.91 5.36 -0.69
C ASN A 42 -3.33 5.49 0.79
N ASP A 43 -3.40 4.36 1.51
CA ASP A 43 -3.73 4.32 2.93
C ASP A 43 -2.70 5.12 3.74
N TYR A 44 -1.41 4.93 3.45
CA TYR A 44 -0.34 5.73 4.06
C TYR A 44 -0.49 7.23 3.77
N ARG A 45 -0.83 7.61 2.53
CA ARG A 45 -1.06 9.02 2.15
C ARG A 45 -2.25 9.62 2.86
N ILE A 46 -3.34 8.87 3.04
CA ILE A 46 -4.53 9.33 3.76
C ILE A 46 -4.19 9.53 5.22
N TYR A 47 -3.54 8.55 5.86
CA TYR A 47 -3.07 8.65 7.23
C TYR A 47 -2.20 9.90 7.44
N ASN A 48 -1.18 10.08 6.59
CA ASN A 48 -0.26 11.21 6.71
C ASN A 48 -0.96 12.56 6.47
N ARG A 49 -1.90 12.65 5.51
CA ARG A 49 -2.70 13.86 5.31
C ARG A 49 -3.61 14.17 6.50
N GLY A 50 -4.19 13.15 7.13
CA GLY A 50 -4.98 13.29 8.36
C GLY A 50 -4.12 13.83 9.51
N TYR A 51 -2.93 13.26 9.69
CA TYR A 51 -1.97 13.69 10.70
C TYR A 51 -1.47 15.12 10.48
N GLN A 52 -1.13 15.50 9.24
CA GLN A 52 -0.70 16.87 8.92
C GLN A 52 -1.81 17.92 9.12
N ARG A 53 -3.07 17.55 8.85
CA ARG A 53 -4.22 18.44 9.10
C ARG A 53 -4.43 18.70 10.59
N THR A 54 -4.28 17.70 11.44
CA THR A 54 -4.48 17.86 12.89
C THR A 54 -3.35 18.67 13.52
N THR A 55 -2.10 18.47 13.12
CA THR A 55 -0.97 19.29 13.58
C THR A 55 -1.10 20.74 13.13
N ALA A 56 -1.39 21.00 11.85
CA ALA A 56 -1.58 22.36 11.34
C ALA A 56 -2.75 23.10 12.02
N ASN A 57 -3.84 22.40 12.36
CA ASN A 57 -4.96 22.98 13.09
C ASN A 57 -4.62 23.29 14.56
N LYS A 58 -3.78 22.46 15.19
CA LYS A 58 -3.30 22.70 16.55
C LYS A 58 -2.41 23.93 16.61
N GLU A 59 -1.48 24.07 15.67
CA GLU A 59 -0.59 25.25 15.55
C GLU A 59 -1.36 26.55 15.28
N ARG A 60 -2.40 26.51 14.43
CA ARG A 60 -3.26 27.68 14.17
C ARG A 60 -4.08 28.12 15.38
N ARG A 61 -4.50 27.19 16.24
CA ARG A 61 -5.24 27.51 17.47
C ARG A 61 -4.35 28.15 18.54
N VAL A 62 -3.09 27.71 18.65
CA VAL A 62 -2.12 28.32 19.58
C VAL A 62 -1.85 29.77 19.17
N LYS A 63 -1.54 30.04 17.90
CA LYS A 63 -1.28 31.41 17.40
C LYS A 63 -2.45 32.39 17.46
N LYS A 64 -3.67 31.93 17.68
CA LYS A 64 -4.88 32.78 17.74
C LYS A 64 -5.25 33.17 19.18
N ASN A 65 -4.59 32.55 20.16
CA ASN A 65 -4.81 32.76 21.59
C ASN A 65 -3.64 33.48 22.27
N ASP A 66 -2.60 33.83 21.52
CA ASP A 66 -1.54 34.79 21.89
C ASP A 66 -1.83 36.14 21.23
#